data_AF-A0A3L6JAC7-F1
#
_entry.id   AF-A0A3L6JAC7-F1
#
_cell.length_a   1.000
_cell.length_b   1.000
_cell.length_c   1.000
_cell.angle_alpha   90.00
_cell.angle_beta   90.00
_cell.angle_gamma   90.00
#
_symmetry.space_group_name_H-M   'P 1'
#
loop_
_entity.id
_entity.type
_entity.pdbx_description
1 polymer ?
#
loop_
_entity_poly.entity_id
_entity_poly.type
_entity_poly.pdbx_seq_one_letter_code
_entity_poly.pdbx_strand_id
1 'polypeptide(L)'
;MNSTEMMERFRRFASGDLFLTPPNRMHQVSEVLLKTSAVRIILTRYEYRTEDLDVDIEVSLPFLPETSDVTSMQESIDSVIATLRYLKRLISIGFGLEMLQEEGILIASAVLSKDTKEYVFKALEPPD
;
A
#
# COMPACT_ATOMS: atom_id res chain seq x y z
N MET A 1 3.78 3.99 -12.05
CA MET A 1 4.90 3.12 -11.62
C MET A 1 4.42 1.69 -11.76
N ASN A 2 5.18 0.84 -12.45
CA ASN A 2 4.80 -0.58 -12.67
C ASN A 2 5.37 -1.50 -11.57
N SER A 3 4.98 -2.77 -11.57
CA SER A 3 5.38 -3.77 -10.57
C SER A 3 6.90 -3.95 -10.45
N THR A 4 7.62 -3.88 -11.57
CA THR A 4 9.07 -4.06 -11.59
C THR A 4 9.77 -2.91 -10.88
N GLU A 5 9.37 -1.67 -11.19
CA GLU A 5 9.91 -0.46 -10.56
C GLU A 5 9.61 -0.42 -9.05
N MET A 6 8.39 -0.84 -8.65
CA MET A 6 8.03 -1.01 -7.23
C MET A 6 8.93 -2.01 -6.52
N MET A 7 9.14 -3.18 -7.11
CA MET A 7 9.98 -4.24 -6.55
C MET A 7 11.42 -3.78 -6.37
N GLU A 8 11.98 -3.07 -7.35
CA GLU A 8 13.36 -2.56 -7.27
C GLU A 8 13.52 -1.51 -6.16
N ARG A 9 12.57 -0.57 -6.03
CA ARG A 9 12.59 0.42 -4.94
C ARG A 9 12.41 -0.26 -3.57
N PHE A 10 11.49 -1.21 -3.46
CA PHE A 10 11.32 -2.01 -2.24
C PHE A 10 12.61 -2.70 -1.83
N ARG A 11 13.29 -3.39 -2.76
CA ARG A 11 14.55 -4.09 -2.47
C ARG A 11 15.65 -3.13 -2.05
N ARG A 12 15.77 -1.98 -2.71
CA ARG A 12 16.75 -0.95 -2.34
C ARG A 12 16.52 -0.45 -0.92
N PHE A 13 15.27 -0.21 -0.56
CA PHE A 13 14.89 0.20 0.80
C PHE A 13 15.19 -0.90 1.82
N ALA A 14 14.82 -2.16 1.50
CA ALA A 14 15.08 -3.32 2.34
C ALA A 14 16.58 -3.51 2.64
N SER A 15 17.44 -3.29 1.65
CA SER A 15 18.89 -3.52 1.76
C SER A 15 19.71 -2.31 2.20
N GLY A 16 19.10 -1.12 2.36
CA GLY A 16 19.83 0.10 2.68
C GLY A 16 20.47 0.07 4.07
N ASP A 17 21.62 0.70 4.24
CA ASP A 17 22.21 0.92 5.57
C ASP A 17 21.60 2.21 6.18
N LEU A 18 20.40 2.07 6.75
CA LEU A 18 19.55 3.20 7.12
C LEU A 18 19.71 3.66 8.59
N PHE A 19 20.40 2.87 9.42
CA PHE A 19 20.51 3.08 10.86
C PHE A 19 21.97 3.30 11.26
N LEU A 20 22.49 4.50 11.00
CA LEU A 20 23.88 4.87 11.28
C LEU A 20 24.07 5.62 12.63
N THR A 21 23.14 5.51 13.58
CA THR A 21 23.12 6.30 14.83
C THR A 21 23.04 5.45 16.12
N PRO A 22 23.51 5.97 17.28
CA PRO A 22 23.85 5.16 18.47
C PRO A 22 22.63 4.59 19.24
N PRO A 23 22.85 3.54 20.07
CA PRO A 23 21.91 2.42 20.31
C PRO A 23 20.77 2.67 21.30
N ASN A 24 20.36 3.92 21.53
CA ASN A 24 19.44 4.25 22.64
C ASN A 24 17.99 4.56 22.26
N ARG A 25 17.58 4.35 21.00
CA ARG A 25 16.17 4.42 20.59
C ARG A 25 15.88 3.32 19.58
N MET A 26 14.70 2.68 19.67
CA MET A 26 14.19 1.89 18.54
C MET A 26 14.02 2.83 17.36
N HIS A 27 14.90 2.73 16.38
CA HIS A 27 14.80 3.53 15.18
C HIS A 27 13.84 2.87 14.19
N GLN A 28 12.90 3.68 13.68
CA GLN A 28 12.02 3.32 12.56
C GLN A 28 12.28 4.31 11.42
N VAL A 29 12.29 3.79 10.19
CA VAL A 29 12.39 4.59 8.97
C VAL A 29 11.25 4.19 8.07
N SER A 30 10.55 5.19 7.51
CA SER A 30 9.46 4.95 6.55
C SER A 30 9.73 5.66 5.24
N GLU A 31 9.39 5.00 4.13
CA GLU A 31 9.44 5.56 2.78
C GLU A 31 8.10 5.36 2.07
N VAL A 32 7.65 6.36 1.33
CA VAL A 32 6.49 6.19 0.42
C VAL A 32 6.98 5.56 -0.87
N LEU A 33 6.58 4.30 -1.09
CA LEU A 33 6.87 3.58 -2.32
C LEU A 33 6.05 4.15 -3.48
N LEU A 34 4.74 4.30 -3.30
CA LEU A 34 3.81 4.78 -4.30
C LEU A 34 2.81 5.76 -3.68
N LYS A 35 2.43 6.79 -4.43
CA LYS A 35 1.31 7.68 -4.07
C LYS A 35 0.54 8.06 -5.32
N THR A 36 -0.74 7.69 -5.36
CA THR A 36 -1.74 8.12 -6.34
C THR A 36 -2.87 8.87 -5.61
N SER A 37 -3.92 9.25 -6.32
CA SER A 37 -5.13 9.84 -5.72
C SER A 37 -5.91 8.83 -4.87
N ALA A 38 -5.86 7.54 -5.21
CA ALA A 38 -6.65 6.49 -4.58
C ALA A 38 -5.83 5.58 -3.65
N VAL A 39 -4.52 5.45 -3.88
CA VAL A 39 -3.67 4.48 -3.18
C VAL A 39 -2.36 5.13 -2.76
N ARG A 40 -1.94 4.88 -1.52
CA ARG A 40 -0.60 5.21 -1.04
C ARG A 40 0.02 3.99 -0.36
N ILE A 41 1.22 3.61 -0.81
CA ILE A 41 1.98 2.47 -0.27
C ILE A 41 3.16 3.02 0.53
N ILE A 42 3.23 2.63 1.79
CA ILE A 42 4.24 3.03 2.76
C ILE A 42 5.03 1.77 3.15
N LEU A 43 6.35 1.88 3.11
CA LEU A 43 7.26 0.87 3.61
C LEU A 43 7.82 1.36 4.93
N THR A 44 7.82 0.52 5.95
CA THR A 44 8.41 0.81 7.25
C THR A 44 9.40 -0.28 7.61
N ARG A 45 10.60 0.16 7.97
CA ARG A 45 11.66 -0.70 8.47
C ARG A 45 11.97 -0.34 9.91
N TYR A 46 12.14 -1.37 10.72
CA TYR A 46 12.59 -1.25 12.10
C TYR A 46 14.03 -1.73 12.21
N GLU A 47 14.82 -1.04 13.03
CA GLU A 47 16.24 -1.39 13.24
C GLU A 47 16.45 -2.84 13.72
N TYR A 48 15.52 -3.36 14.54
CA TYR A 48 15.58 -4.72 15.09
C TYR A 48 15.01 -5.81 14.15
N ARG A 49 14.40 -5.44 13.01
CA ARG A 49 13.87 -6.34 11.98
C ARG A 49 14.44 -5.94 10.63
N THR A 50 15.66 -6.39 10.35
CA THR A 50 16.40 -5.99 9.14
C THR A 50 16.02 -6.78 7.89
N GLU A 51 15.34 -7.92 8.04
CA GLU A 51 14.98 -8.80 6.91
C GLU A 51 13.55 -8.61 6.41
N ASP A 52 12.70 -8.03 7.26
CA ASP A 52 11.27 -7.87 7.05
C ASP A 52 10.91 -6.38 7.01
N LEU A 53 9.98 -6.04 6.13
CA LEU A 53 9.43 -4.71 5.96
C LEU A 53 7.94 -4.74 6.26
N ASP A 54 7.50 -3.82 7.11
CA ASP A 54 6.08 -3.58 7.30
C ASP A 54 5.60 -2.74 6.11
N VAL A 55 4.51 -3.16 5.48
CA VAL A 55 3.93 -2.52 4.31
C VAL A 55 2.50 -2.16 4.60
N ASP A 56 2.24 -0.86 4.61
CA ASP A 56 0.90 -0.29 4.79
C ASP A 56 0.42 0.32 3.47
N ILE A 57 -0.81 0.00 3.10
CA ILE A 57 -1.46 0.48 1.89
C ILE A 57 -2.72 1.24 2.31
N GLU A 58 -2.65 2.56 2.27
CA GLU A 58 -3.81 3.43 2.44
C GLU A 58 -4.60 3.44 1.13
N VAL A 59 -5.88 3.07 1.19
CA VAL A 59 -6.81 3.06 0.07
C VAL A 59 -7.97 3.99 0.38
N SER A 60 -8.06 5.07 -0.39
CA SER A 60 -9.17 6.02 -0.33
C SER A 60 -10.36 5.46 -1.10
N LEU A 61 -11.52 5.37 -0.45
CA LEU A 61 -12.74 5.01 -1.15
C LEU A 61 -13.19 6.18 -2.06
N PRO A 62 -13.65 5.91 -3.29
CA PRO A 62 -14.17 6.97 -4.16
C PRO A 62 -15.43 7.60 -3.54
N PHE A 63 -15.55 8.92 -3.67
CA PHE A 63 -16.76 9.64 -3.27
C PHE A 63 -17.89 9.35 -4.26
N LEU A 64 -19.09 9.09 -3.73
CA LEU A 64 -20.28 9.03 -4.56
C LEU A 64 -20.71 10.47 -4.89
N PRO A 65 -20.94 10.80 -6.17
CA PRO A 65 -21.37 12.13 -6.57
C PRO A 65 -22.78 12.40 -6.05
N GLU A 66 -23.02 13.62 -5.56
CA GLU A 66 -24.37 14.09 -5.18
C GLU A 66 -25.23 14.48 -6.40
N THR A 67 -24.88 14.00 -7.60
CA THR A 67 -25.54 14.37 -8.86
C THR A 67 -26.60 13.35 -9.25
N SER A 68 -27.63 13.80 -9.97
CA SER A 68 -28.62 12.94 -10.61
C SER A 68 -28.19 12.47 -12.00
N ASP A 69 -26.96 12.76 -12.44
CA ASP A 69 -26.47 12.30 -13.74
C ASP A 69 -26.14 10.81 -13.67
N VAL A 70 -26.85 10.02 -14.47
CA VAL A 70 -26.74 8.55 -14.48
C VAL A 70 -25.35 8.11 -14.92
N THR A 71 -24.73 8.83 -15.86
CA THR A 71 -23.40 8.49 -16.39
C THR A 71 -22.33 8.65 -15.30
N SER A 72 -22.31 9.82 -14.65
CA SER A 72 -21.40 10.10 -13.52
C SER A 72 -21.59 9.13 -12.36
N MET A 73 -22.84 8.75 -12.07
CA MET A 73 -23.15 7.76 -11.04
C MET A 73 -22.61 6.38 -11.41
N GLN A 74 -22.77 5.96 -12.66
CA GLN A 74 -22.27 4.67 -13.15
C GLN A 74 -20.74 4.60 -13.08
N GLU A 75 -20.04 5.64 -13.54
CA GLU A 75 -18.57 5.71 -13.44
C GLU A 75 -18.08 5.62 -11.99
N SER A 76 -18.81 6.25 -11.06
CA SER A 76 -18.48 6.21 -9.64
C SER A 76 -18.70 4.83 -9.03
N ILE A 77 -19.78 4.13 -9.41
CA ILE A 77 -20.02 2.74 -9.01
C ILE A 77 -18.92 1.83 -9.54
N ASP A 78 -18.54 1.98 -10.81
CA ASP A 78 -17.47 1.18 -11.42
C ASP A 78 -16.13 1.41 -10.71
N SER A 79 -15.82 2.66 -10.34
CA SER A 79 -14.64 3.01 -9.54
C SER A 79 -14.67 2.35 -8.15
N VAL A 80 -15.81 2.38 -7.45
CA VAL A 80 -15.96 1.71 -6.15
C VAL A 80 -15.73 0.20 -6.30
N ILE A 81 -16.30 -0.42 -7.32
CA ILE A 81 -16.12 -1.85 -7.60
C ILE A 81 -14.64 -2.17 -7.88
N ALA A 82 -13.94 -1.34 -8.66
CA ALA A 82 -12.52 -1.51 -8.95
C ALA A 82 -11.68 -1.45 -7.65
N THR A 83 -11.95 -0.48 -6.77
CA THR A 83 -11.30 -0.35 -5.47
C THR A 83 -11.57 -1.54 -4.56
N LEU A 84 -12.81 -2.04 -4.49
CA LEU A 84 -13.14 -3.24 -3.72
C LEU A 84 -12.46 -4.50 -4.28
N ARG A 85 -12.34 -4.64 -5.61
CA ARG A 85 -11.58 -5.73 -6.24
C ARG A 85 -10.11 -5.64 -5.90
N TYR A 86 -9.53 -4.44 -5.87
CA TYR A 86 -8.16 -4.22 -5.43
C TYR A 86 -7.94 -4.69 -3.99
N LEU A 87 -8.80 -4.27 -3.06
CA LEU A 87 -8.72 -4.69 -1.66
C LEU A 87 -8.84 -6.22 -1.49
N LYS A 88 -9.75 -6.87 -2.23
CA LYS A 88 -9.85 -8.34 -2.24
C LYS A 88 -8.58 -9.01 -2.77
N ARG A 89 -7.91 -8.41 -3.76
CA ARG A 89 -6.63 -8.88 -4.27
C ARG A 89 -5.53 -8.79 -3.21
N LEU A 90 -5.48 -7.71 -2.44
CA LEU A 90 -4.54 -7.56 -1.32
C LEU A 90 -4.77 -8.63 -0.23
N ILE A 91 -6.03 -8.90 0.14
CA ILE A 91 -6.36 -9.99 1.08
C ILE A 91 -5.86 -11.33 0.54
N SER A 92 -6.05 -11.60 -0.75
CA SER A 92 -5.67 -12.89 -1.35
C SER A 92 -4.17 -13.19 -1.30
N ILE A 93 -3.33 -12.17 -1.15
CA ILE A 93 -1.87 -12.30 -1.00
C ILE A 93 -1.40 -12.14 0.45
N GLY A 94 -2.33 -12.07 1.43
CA GLY A 94 -2.03 -12.12 2.86
C GLY A 94 -2.07 -10.79 3.61
N PHE A 95 -2.57 -9.70 3.01
CA PHE A 95 -2.75 -8.44 3.73
C PHE A 95 -3.98 -8.50 4.64
N GLY A 96 -3.84 -8.05 5.88
CA GLY A 96 -4.96 -7.75 6.77
C GLY A 96 -5.60 -6.43 6.37
N LEU A 97 -6.92 -6.29 6.54
CA LEU A 97 -7.64 -5.03 6.30
C LEU A 97 -8.16 -4.45 7.61
N GLU A 98 -7.91 -3.17 7.79
CA GLU A 98 -8.43 -2.35 8.87
C GLU A 98 -9.11 -1.10 8.29
N MET A 99 -10.17 -0.64 8.94
CA MET A 99 -10.88 0.56 8.53
C MET A 99 -10.63 1.67 9.54
N LEU A 100 -10.05 2.78 9.08
CA LEU A 100 -9.99 4.00 9.86
C LEU A 100 -11.33 4.73 9.73
N GLN A 101 -12.18 4.54 10.75
CA GLN A 101 -13.57 5.02 10.76
C GLN A 101 -13.72 6.54 10.54
N GLU A 102 -12.68 7.34 10.83
CA GLU A 102 -12.78 8.80 10.81
C GLU A 102 -12.53 9.42 9.43
N GLU A 103 -11.96 8.69 8.46
CA GLU A 103 -11.54 9.29 7.17
C GLU A 103 -12.04 8.54 5.93
N GLY A 104 -12.77 7.41 6.09
CA GLY A 104 -13.18 6.60 4.94
C GLY A 104 -11.99 5.95 4.20
N ILE A 105 -10.86 5.82 4.89
CA ILE A 105 -9.64 5.18 4.40
C ILE A 105 -9.59 3.76 4.94
N LEU A 106 -9.33 2.82 4.03
CA LEU A 106 -9.02 1.44 4.37
C LEU A 106 -7.51 1.27 4.35
N ILE A 107 -6.96 0.66 5.39
CA ILE A 107 -5.55 0.30 5.47
C ILE A 107 -5.44 -1.20 5.24
N ALA A 108 -4.62 -1.59 4.26
CA ALA A 108 -4.17 -2.95 4.11
C ALA A 108 -2.73 -3.08 4.60
N SER A 109 -2.47 -3.97 5.55
CA SER A 109 -1.14 -4.13 6.16
C SER A 109 -0.63 -5.56 6.02
N ALA A 110 0.66 -5.71 5.72
CA ALA A 110 1.37 -6.98 5.73
C ALA A 110 2.85 -6.79 6.07
N VAL A 111 3.48 -7.88 6.52
CA VAL A 111 4.93 -7.96 6.67
C VAL A 111 5.49 -8.71 5.46
N LEU A 112 6.37 -8.06 4.70
CA LEU A 112 6.99 -8.62 3.50
C LEU A 112 8.49 -8.79 3.71
N SER A 113 9.02 -9.97 3.39
CA SER A 113 10.47 -10.18 3.43
C SER A 113 11.17 -9.53 2.23
N LYS A 114 12.48 -9.26 2.36
CA LYS A 114 13.32 -8.74 1.26
C LYS A 114 13.26 -9.58 -0.03
N ASP A 115 13.01 -10.88 0.10
CA ASP A 115 12.96 -11.86 -1.00
C ASP A 115 11.56 -12.03 -1.59
N THR A 116 10.63 -11.11 -1.26
CA THR A 116 9.28 -11.09 -1.80
C THR A 116 9.30 -11.15 -3.34
N LYS A 117 8.46 -12.04 -3.88
CA LYS A 117 8.39 -12.34 -5.31
C LYS A 117 7.63 -11.25 -6.07
N GLU A 118 7.96 -11.08 -7.35
CA GLU A 118 7.37 -10.06 -8.25
C GLU A 118 5.83 -10.09 -8.31
N TYR A 119 5.21 -11.28 -8.23
CA TYR A 119 3.75 -11.41 -8.31
C TYR A 119 3.02 -10.66 -7.17
N VAL A 120 3.67 -10.49 -6.01
CA VAL A 120 3.13 -9.68 -4.91
C VAL A 120 3.06 -8.22 -5.34
N PHE A 121 4.11 -7.69 -5.97
CA PHE A 121 4.14 -6.32 -6.47
C PHE A 121 3.14 -6.06 -7.61
N LYS A 122 2.83 -7.08 -8.43
CA LYS A 122 1.73 -7.00 -9.40
C LYS A 122 0.38 -6.84 -8.71
N ALA A 123 0.18 -7.54 -7.60
CA ALA A 123 -1.04 -7.40 -6.82
C ALA A 123 -1.15 -6.03 -6.13
N LEU A 124 -0.01 -5.37 -5.86
CA LEU A 124 0.06 -4.01 -5.30
C LEU A 124 -0.25 -2.90 -6.30
N GLU A 125 -0.20 -3.16 -7.61
CA GLU A 125 -0.53 -2.14 -8.62
C GLU A 125 -1.93 -1.58 -8.37
N PRO A 126 -2.12 -0.25 -8.31
CA PRO A 126 -3.44 0.34 -8.15
C PRO A 126 -4.39 -0.07 -9.29
N PRO A 127 -5.71 0.01 -9.09
CA PRO A 127 -6.64 -0.05 -10.21
C PRO A 127 -6.40 1.13 -11.17
N ASP A 128 -6.63 0.89 -12.47
CA ASP A 128 -6.61 1.93 -13.52
C ASP A 128 -7.69 2.99 -13.31
#